data_AF-A0A8T7EXC2-F1
#
_entry.id   AF-A0A8T7EXC2-F1
#
_cell.length_a   1.000
_cell.length_b   1.000
_cell.length_c   1.000
_cell.angle_alpha   90.00
_cell.angle_beta   90.00
_cell.angle_gamma   90.00
#
_symmetry.space_group_name_H-M   'P 1'
#
loop_
_entity.id
_entity.type
_entity.pdbx_description
1 polymer ?
#
loop_
_entity_poly.entity_id
_entity_poly.type
_entity_poly.pdbx_seq_one_letter_code
_entity_poly.pdbx_strand_id
1 'polypeptide(L)'
;MRNEPGAMVLSGLIVLGAGILALKRVPDLSGRPDTLRSWWQRNRWAVIAVEILFVVLFALWAVVRAHQNNVVTTEKPMDLAFLASIVRGETFPPQDPWLSGYAISYYYFGYVIAGMFTKLSGVVAGVGYNLWTAMLFALTGVTAFGVVYNLVRVRGSQAAGIGIGFVGLFAVAVMGNYEMPLVDMPYMDRTASAAYLRFWDVRDRQEPLAQTAPAWDWWWFRSARVLHDRNLPGMPSESEEVINEFPMFSYVLADNHPHVMALPFALLAMGIGLSLALNKNPAGTAMAVFASITVGGLIFLNTWDTPIYIGLLVGAEALRLYAERKGRFKINDGMALIAFGGLTVGTMLVFYLPFLVSFGSQLGGALPNFIHPTATQQLLLTFGALFPLTILYLAVEGWRGGRALNWRAGHHHGQIFLAILGVMALLTLLAAVNPAWLGPQQSYLTQAGGEAWGAMFAKRISYLLTTVLLLAGVFVIAARLFGRPDANGVLPLHAADRLRAVDDRRRAAARARAGLCLPARRLRKPHEHGVQVLLSGVGAAGRSDRVRRMDGRGWRG
;
A
#
# COMPACT_ATOMS: atom_id res chain seq x y z
N MET A 1 -16.94 25.40 -10.58
CA MET A 1 -16.72 24.35 -11.61
C MET A 1 -18.07 23.82 -12.05
N ARG A 2 -18.35 23.72 -13.36
CA ARG A 2 -19.64 23.22 -13.86
C ARG A 2 -19.66 21.69 -13.94
N ASN A 3 -20.81 21.09 -13.68
CA ASN A 3 -21.03 19.65 -13.65
C ASN A 3 -21.70 19.16 -14.95
N GLU A 4 -21.04 19.46 -16.07
CA GLU A 4 -21.52 19.18 -17.42
C GLU A 4 -20.72 18.01 -18.06
N PRO A 5 -21.33 17.18 -18.92
CA PRO A 5 -20.64 16.07 -19.58
C PRO A 5 -19.35 16.48 -20.32
N GLY A 6 -19.32 17.66 -20.94
CA GLY A 6 -18.12 18.18 -21.60
C GLY A 6 -16.93 18.38 -20.65
N ALA A 7 -17.18 18.89 -19.44
CA ALA A 7 -16.17 19.05 -18.41
C ALA A 7 -15.67 17.70 -17.88
N MET A 8 -16.55 16.70 -17.81
CA MET A 8 -16.21 15.33 -17.39
C MET A 8 -15.27 14.66 -18.39
N VAL A 9 -15.60 14.74 -19.69
CA VAL A 9 -14.77 14.21 -20.77
C VAL A 9 -13.41 14.92 -20.81
N LEU A 10 -13.39 16.24 -20.71
CA LEU A 10 -12.14 17.01 -20.65
C LEU A 10 -11.26 16.57 -19.48
N SER A 11 -11.83 16.38 -18.29
CA SER A 11 -11.12 15.89 -17.11
C SER A 11 -10.48 14.52 -17.36
N GLY A 12 -11.25 13.59 -17.97
CA GLY A 12 -10.74 12.28 -18.38
C GLY A 12 -9.57 12.38 -19.38
N LEU A 13 -9.67 13.26 -20.37
CA LEU A 13 -8.61 13.50 -21.36
C LEU A 13 -7.34 14.09 -20.74
N ILE A 14 -7.47 14.99 -19.75
CA ILE A 14 -6.33 15.55 -19.01
C ILE A 14 -5.60 14.44 -18.26
N VAL A 15 -6.33 13.59 -17.51
CA VAL A 15 -5.73 12.48 -16.76
C VAL A 15 -5.06 11.47 -17.70
N LEU A 16 -5.72 11.12 -18.80
CA LEU A 16 -5.16 10.24 -19.83
C LEU A 16 -3.89 10.83 -20.45
N GLY A 17 -3.91 12.12 -20.81
CA GLY A 17 -2.76 12.83 -21.36
C GLY A 17 -1.58 12.86 -20.38
N ALA A 18 -1.82 13.20 -19.11
CA ALA A 18 -0.82 13.18 -18.05
C ALA A 18 -0.24 11.77 -17.86
N GLY A 19 -1.07 10.73 -17.87
CA GLY A 19 -0.65 9.33 -17.78
C GLY A 19 0.23 8.92 -18.96
N ILE A 20 -0.15 9.24 -20.20
CA ILE A 20 0.64 8.95 -21.40
C ILE A 20 2.00 9.68 -21.35
N LEU A 21 2.01 10.94 -20.91
CA LEU A 21 3.25 11.72 -20.77
C LEU A 21 4.18 11.14 -19.69
N ALA A 22 3.62 10.68 -18.57
CA ALA A 22 4.37 9.97 -17.56
C ALA A 22 4.96 8.68 -18.14
N LEU A 23 4.15 7.84 -18.78
CA LEU A 23 4.57 6.56 -19.37
C LEU A 23 5.62 6.71 -20.47
N LYS A 24 5.51 7.71 -21.36
CA LYS A 24 6.52 7.99 -22.40
C LYS A 24 7.91 8.31 -21.83
N ARG A 25 7.95 8.78 -20.58
CA ARG A 25 9.19 9.14 -19.89
C ARG A 25 9.62 8.08 -18.88
N VAL A 26 8.86 6.99 -18.71
CA VAL A 26 9.31 5.82 -17.94
C VAL A 26 10.29 5.03 -18.83
N PRO A 27 11.58 5.00 -18.48
CA PRO A 27 12.54 4.16 -19.18
C PRO A 27 12.20 2.69 -18.95
N ASP A 28 12.65 1.81 -19.83
CA ASP A 28 12.55 0.38 -19.55
C ASP A 28 13.38 0.00 -18.30
N LEU A 29 13.22 -1.23 -17.80
CA LEU A 29 14.00 -1.74 -16.66
C LEU A 29 15.53 -1.73 -16.91
N SER A 30 16.00 -1.51 -18.14
CA SER A 30 17.42 -1.34 -18.45
C SER A 30 17.89 0.12 -18.39
N GLY A 31 16.98 1.06 -18.13
CA GLY A 31 17.24 2.50 -18.07
C GLY A 31 17.19 3.19 -19.44
N ARG A 32 16.81 2.48 -20.51
CA ARG A 32 16.77 3.04 -21.86
C ARG A 32 15.42 3.69 -22.13
N PRO A 33 15.37 4.80 -22.90
CA PRO A 33 14.10 5.37 -23.36
C PRO A 33 13.32 4.29 -24.11
N ASP A 34 12.12 4.02 -23.65
CA ASP A 34 11.22 3.07 -24.26
C ASP A 34 10.13 3.81 -25.04
N THR A 35 9.83 3.38 -26.25
CA THR A 35 8.72 3.97 -27.00
C THR A 35 7.41 3.32 -26.55
N LEU A 36 6.33 4.09 -26.51
CA LEU A 36 5.00 3.54 -26.20
C LEU A 36 4.63 2.39 -27.14
N ARG A 37 5.07 2.44 -28.41
CA ARG A 37 4.88 1.37 -29.39
C ARG A 37 5.61 0.09 -29.01
N SER A 38 6.90 0.17 -28.64
CA SER A 38 7.68 -0.99 -28.21
C SER A 38 7.20 -1.57 -26.89
N TRP A 39 6.74 -0.73 -25.97
CA TRP A 39 6.07 -1.16 -24.75
C TRP A 39 4.76 -1.90 -25.05
N TRP A 40 3.89 -1.32 -25.88
CA TRP A 40 2.62 -1.92 -26.28
C TRP A 40 2.82 -3.28 -26.95
N GLN A 41 3.72 -3.38 -27.93
CA GLN A 41 3.99 -4.65 -28.61
C GLN A 41 4.42 -5.77 -27.65
N ARG A 42 5.12 -5.43 -26.56
CA ARG A 42 5.56 -6.39 -25.54
C ARG A 42 4.49 -6.73 -24.51
N ASN A 43 3.62 -5.78 -24.18
CA ASN A 43 2.70 -5.90 -23.05
C ASN A 43 1.22 -6.01 -23.44
N ARG A 44 0.86 -5.86 -24.72
CA ARG A 44 -0.53 -5.86 -25.21
C ARG A 44 -1.38 -7.03 -24.71
N TRP A 45 -0.81 -8.23 -24.64
CA TRP A 45 -1.54 -9.40 -24.14
C TRP A 45 -1.78 -9.35 -22.65
N ALA A 46 -0.85 -8.78 -21.87
CA ALA A 46 -1.07 -8.53 -20.45
C ALA A 46 -2.14 -7.44 -20.24
N VAL A 47 -2.12 -6.37 -21.05
CA VAL A 47 -3.17 -5.34 -21.02
C VAL A 47 -4.53 -5.96 -21.35
N ILE A 48 -4.66 -6.67 -22.47
CA ILE A 48 -5.91 -7.33 -22.87
C ILE A 48 -6.39 -8.31 -21.78
N ALA A 49 -5.48 -9.09 -21.18
CA ALA A 49 -5.85 -10.01 -20.10
C ALA A 49 -6.38 -9.26 -18.86
N VAL A 50 -5.79 -8.12 -18.51
CA VAL A 50 -6.27 -7.27 -17.41
C VAL A 50 -7.61 -6.64 -17.75
N GLU A 51 -7.84 -6.19 -18.98
CA GLU A 51 -9.15 -5.67 -19.43
C GLU A 51 -10.23 -6.76 -19.38
N ILE A 52 -9.92 -7.98 -19.84
CA ILE A 52 -10.84 -9.13 -19.73
C ILE A 52 -11.12 -9.44 -18.26
N LEU A 53 -10.09 -9.47 -17.40
CA LEU A 53 -10.26 -9.69 -15.98
C LEU A 53 -11.13 -8.61 -15.34
N PHE A 54 -10.92 -7.34 -15.68
CA PHE A 54 -11.75 -6.23 -15.24
C PHE A 54 -13.20 -6.44 -15.62
N VAL A 55 -13.49 -6.75 -16.89
CA VAL A 55 -14.85 -7.00 -17.38
C VAL A 55 -15.49 -8.19 -16.66
N VAL A 56 -14.75 -9.27 -16.43
CA VAL A 56 -15.25 -10.45 -15.71
C VAL A 56 -15.60 -10.11 -14.26
N LEU A 57 -14.70 -9.42 -13.53
CA LEU A 57 -14.95 -9.02 -12.15
C LEU A 57 -16.11 -8.03 -12.04
N PHE A 58 -16.18 -7.06 -12.96
CA PHE A 58 -17.25 -6.09 -13.03
C PHE A 58 -18.59 -6.76 -13.29
N ALA A 59 -18.67 -7.63 -14.30
CA ALA A 59 -19.90 -8.35 -14.64
C ALA A 59 -20.34 -9.27 -13.49
N LEU A 60 -19.40 -10.01 -12.88
CA LEU A 60 -19.68 -10.85 -11.73
C LEU A 60 -20.28 -10.05 -10.58
N TRP A 61 -19.65 -8.92 -10.20
CA TRP A 61 -20.16 -8.13 -9.09
C TRP A 61 -21.46 -7.38 -9.46
N ALA A 62 -21.61 -6.96 -10.70
CA ALA A 62 -22.87 -6.37 -11.19
C ALA A 62 -24.03 -7.37 -11.08
N VAL A 63 -23.80 -8.66 -11.37
CA VAL A 63 -24.81 -9.72 -11.18
C VAL A 63 -25.15 -9.90 -9.70
N VAL A 64 -24.16 -9.90 -8.80
CA VAL A 64 -24.41 -9.93 -7.34
C VAL A 64 -25.27 -8.74 -6.93
N ARG A 65 -24.90 -7.52 -7.38
CA ARG A 65 -25.65 -6.30 -7.08
C ARG A 65 -27.04 -6.29 -7.70
N ALA A 66 -27.25 -6.92 -8.85
CA ALA A 66 -28.57 -7.05 -9.45
C ALA A 66 -29.54 -7.86 -8.56
N HIS A 67 -29.04 -8.88 -7.85
CA HIS A 67 -29.84 -9.69 -6.92
C HIS A 67 -30.02 -9.02 -5.55
N GLN A 68 -29.11 -8.14 -5.15
CA GLN A 68 -29.14 -7.43 -3.87
C GLN A 68 -29.05 -5.91 -4.04
N ASN A 69 -29.87 -5.32 -4.89
CA ASN A 69 -29.75 -3.90 -5.28
C ASN A 69 -30.29 -2.89 -4.25
N ASN A 70 -30.85 -3.36 -3.13
CA ASN A 70 -31.52 -2.49 -2.16
C ASN A 70 -30.53 -1.62 -1.37
N VAL A 71 -30.83 -0.32 -1.32
CA VAL A 71 -29.99 0.74 -0.75
C VAL A 71 -30.61 1.28 0.55
N VAL A 72 -31.34 0.43 1.27
CA VAL A 72 -31.86 0.70 2.63
C VAL A 72 -30.89 0.20 3.69
N THR A 73 -30.94 0.79 4.90
CA THR A 73 -30.13 0.49 6.10
C THR A 73 -28.66 0.91 6.02
N THR A 74 -28.03 0.99 7.20
CA THR A 74 -26.62 1.39 7.39
C THR A 74 -26.32 2.74 6.71
N GLU A 75 -25.15 2.89 6.11
CA GLU A 75 -24.66 4.12 5.50
C GLU A 75 -25.10 4.27 4.03
N LYS A 76 -25.67 3.22 3.43
CA LYS A 76 -26.09 3.20 2.04
C LYS A 76 -27.03 4.34 1.63
N PRO A 77 -28.06 4.72 2.42
CA PRO A 77 -28.91 5.87 2.08
C PRO A 77 -28.13 7.18 2.03
N MET A 78 -27.15 7.37 2.92
CA MET A 78 -26.30 8.56 2.95
C MET A 78 -25.44 8.62 1.69
N ASP A 79 -24.77 7.52 1.33
CA ASP A 79 -23.95 7.46 0.13
C ASP A 79 -24.75 7.74 -1.16
N LEU A 80 -25.94 7.13 -1.27
CA LEU A 80 -26.83 7.36 -2.41
C LEU A 80 -27.31 8.81 -2.44
N ALA A 81 -27.58 9.42 -1.29
CA ALA A 81 -27.97 10.82 -1.21
C ALA A 81 -26.83 11.75 -1.70
N PHE A 82 -25.58 11.47 -1.33
CA PHE A 82 -24.42 12.21 -1.83
C PHE A 82 -24.25 12.05 -3.34
N LEU A 83 -24.33 10.81 -3.85
CA LEU A 83 -24.30 10.56 -5.30
C LEU A 83 -25.44 11.28 -6.02
N ALA A 84 -26.67 11.18 -5.53
CA ALA A 84 -27.84 11.81 -6.14
C ALA A 84 -27.76 13.33 -6.11
N SER A 85 -27.25 13.92 -5.01
CA SER A 85 -27.00 15.36 -4.92
C SER A 85 -26.00 15.83 -5.97
N ILE A 86 -24.88 15.10 -6.12
CA ILE A 86 -23.87 15.41 -7.14
C ILE A 86 -24.43 15.24 -8.55
N VAL A 87 -25.18 14.19 -8.82
CA VAL A 87 -25.81 13.98 -10.14
C VAL A 87 -26.79 15.13 -10.45
N ARG A 88 -27.54 15.64 -9.47
CA ARG A 88 -28.49 16.74 -9.69
C ARG A 88 -27.83 18.13 -9.73
N GLY A 89 -26.72 18.32 -9.02
CA GLY A 89 -26.04 19.60 -8.95
C GLY A 89 -25.46 20.06 -10.29
N GLU A 90 -25.61 21.35 -10.60
CA GLU A 90 -25.03 21.96 -11.82
C GLU A 90 -23.61 22.48 -11.60
N THR A 91 -23.25 22.75 -10.35
CA THR A 91 -21.97 23.33 -9.96
C THR A 91 -21.38 22.63 -8.74
N PHE A 92 -20.07 22.77 -8.57
CA PHE A 92 -19.35 22.35 -7.36
C PHE A 92 -19.00 23.56 -6.47
N PRO A 93 -19.01 23.39 -5.13
CA PRO A 93 -19.31 22.15 -4.40
C PRO A 93 -20.81 21.78 -4.44
N PRO A 94 -21.17 20.48 -4.34
CA PRO A 94 -22.55 20.03 -4.45
C PRO A 94 -23.33 20.41 -3.18
N GLN A 95 -24.65 20.54 -3.31
CA GLN A 95 -25.53 20.85 -2.17
C GLN A 95 -25.55 19.70 -1.17
N ASP A 96 -25.58 20.02 0.12
CA ASP A 96 -25.76 19.02 1.16
C ASP A 96 -27.21 18.49 1.13
N PRO A 97 -27.43 17.16 1.01
CA PRO A 97 -28.78 16.61 0.94
C PRO A 97 -29.51 16.62 2.30
N TRP A 98 -28.81 16.87 3.40
CA TRP A 98 -29.34 16.91 4.76
C TRP A 98 -29.46 18.33 5.32
N LEU A 99 -28.62 19.26 4.84
CA LEU A 99 -28.57 20.63 5.33
C LEU A 99 -28.79 21.65 4.20
N SER A 100 -30.05 22.04 3.99
CA SER A 100 -30.46 22.97 2.93
C SER A 100 -29.68 24.28 2.96
N GLY A 101 -29.15 24.70 1.81
CA GLY A 101 -28.39 25.95 1.65
C GLY A 101 -26.90 25.82 1.92
N TYR A 102 -26.43 24.64 2.34
CA TYR A 102 -25.02 24.35 2.59
C TYR A 102 -24.48 23.39 1.53
N ALA A 103 -23.16 23.38 1.38
CA ALA A 103 -22.45 22.41 0.54
C ALA A 103 -22.04 21.18 1.37
N ILE A 104 -21.84 20.03 0.71
CA ILE A 104 -21.32 18.83 1.36
C ILE A 104 -19.94 19.14 1.96
N SER A 105 -19.84 19.09 3.30
CA SER A 105 -18.57 19.21 4.03
C SER A 105 -18.05 17.83 4.44
N TYR A 106 -17.73 17.00 3.44
CA TYR A 106 -17.30 15.61 3.61
C TYR A 106 -16.30 15.18 2.52
N TYR A 107 -15.72 13.98 2.62
CA TYR A 107 -14.80 13.42 1.62
C TYR A 107 -15.53 12.94 0.37
N TYR A 108 -16.07 13.88 -0.43
CA TYR A 108 -17.03 13.54 -1.47
C TYR A 108 -16.43 13.23 -2.86
N PHE A 109 -15.10 13.19 -3.03
CA PHE A 109 -14.48 13.05 -4.36
C PHE A 109 -14.88 11.78 -5.09
N GLY A 110 -14.97 10.67 -4.36
CA GLY A 110 -15.34 9.39 -4.94
C GLY A 110 -16.76 9.43 -5.51
N TYR A 111 -17.70 10.10 -4.82
CA TYR A 111 -19.04 10.33 -5.34
C TYR A 111 -19.06 11.29 -6.53
N VAL A 112 -18.08 12.20 -6.67
CA VAL A 112 -17.91 13.00 -7.90
C VAL A 112 -17.61 12.08 -9.07
N ILE A 113 -16.63 11.17 -8.92
CA ILE A 113 -16.27 10.21 -9.96
C ILE A 113 -17.44 9.28 -10.28
N ALA A 114 -18.11 8.74 -9.25
CA ALA A 114 -19.31 7.92 -9.41
C ALA A 114 -20.43 8.69 -10.14
N GLY A 115 -20.64 9.96 -9.79
CA GLY A 115 -21.61 10.86 -10.43
C GLY A 115 -21.27 11.14 -11.89
N MET A 116 -19.99 11.27 -12.24
CA MET A 116 -19.53 11.41 -13.62
C MET A 116 -19.92 10.18 -14.45
N PHE A 117 -19.60 8.97 -13.98
CA PHE A 117 -19.97 7.73 -14.68
C PHE A 117 -21.48 7.55 -14.76
N THR A 118 -22.22 7.90 -13.69
CA THR A 118 -23.69 7.85 -13.67
C THR A 118 -24.29 8.80 -14.71
N LYS A 119 -23.82 10.05 -14.78
CA LYS A 119 -24.27 11.04 -15.77
C LYS A 119 -23.92 10.63 -17.20
N LEU A 120 -22.68 10.19 -17.45
CA LEU A 120 -22.22 9.82 -18.80
C LEU A 120 -22.91 8.56 -19.33
N SER A 121 -23.32 7.64 -18.45
CA SER A 121 -24.07 6.43 -18.84
C SER A 121 -25.58 6.67 -18.98
N GLY A 122 -26.10 7.79 -18.49
CA GLY A 122 -27.53 8.12 -18.55
C GLY A 122 -28.41 7.29 -17.62
N VAL A 123 -27.83 6.54 -16.67
CA VAL A 123 -28.59 5.73 -15.72
C VAL A 123 -29.05 6.55 -14.51
N VAL A 124 -30.11 6.09 -13.84
CA VAL A 124 -30.57 6.70 -12.59
C VAL A 124 -29.58 6.44 -11.44
N ALA A 125 -29.54 7.34 -10.46
CA ALA A 125 -28.56 7.30 -9.37
C ALA A 125 -28.53 5.95 -8.60
N GLY A 126 -29.68 5.31 -8.37
CA GLY A 126 -29.73 4.00 -7.70
C GLY A 126 -29.08 2.86 -8.50
N VAL A 127 -29.17 2.91 -9.84
CA VAL A 127 -28.46 1.98 -10.73
C VAL A 127 -26.98 2.34 -10.77
N GLY A 128 -26.66 3.63 -10.92
CA GLY A 128 -25.30 4.15 -10.89
C GLY A 128 -24.55 3.77 -9.61
N TYR A 129 -25.22 3.83 -8.46
CA TYR A 129 -24.70 3.40 -7.15
C TYR A 129 -24.24 1.94 -7.14
N ASN A 130 -25.11 1.03 -7.59
CA ASN A 130 -24.82 -0.40 -7.61
C ASN A 130 -23.74 -0.76 -8.65
N LEU A 131 -23.77 -0.12 -9.82
CA LEU A 131 -22.71 -0.29 -10.83
C LEU A 131 -21.37 0.30 -10.36
N TRP A 132 -21.40 1.36 -9.56
CA TRP A 132 -20.20 1.92 -8.96
C TRP A 132 -19.57 0.96 -7.95
N THR A 133 -20.35 0.27 -7.12
CA THR A 133 -19.82 -0.81 -6.25
C THR A 133 -19.14 -1.90 -7.07
N ALA A 134 -19.74 -2.32 -8.20
CA ALA A 134 -19.14 -3.30 -9.10
C ALA A 134 -17.85 -2.80 -9.76
N MET A 135 -17.82 -1.51 -10.13
CA MET A 135 -16.62 -0.83 -10.63
C MET A 135 -15.49 -0.85 -9.60
N LEU A 136 -15.78 -0.49 -8.35
CA LEU A 136 -14.81 -0.51 -7.26
C LEU A 136 -14.26 -1.91 -7.01
N PHE A 137 -15.10 -2.94 -6.97
CA PHE A 137 -14.67 -4.34 -6.84
C PHE A 137 -13.71 -4.74 -7.96
N ALA A 138 -14.07 -4.45 -9.21
CA ALA A 138 -13.25 -4.77 -10.38
C ALA A 138 -11.91 -4.02 -10.36
N LEU A 139 -11.92 -2.72 -10.08
CA LEU A 139 -10.71 -1.89 -10.03
C LEU A 139 -9.77 -2.32 -8.90
N THR A 140 -10.28 -2.59 -7.70
CA THR A 140 -9.50 -3.14 -6.59
C THR A 140 -8.89 -4.48 -6.97
N GLY A 141 -9.67 -5.38 -7.58
CA GLY A 141 -9.20 -6.69 -7.99
C GLY A 141 -8.09 -6.65 -9.03
N VAL A 142 -8.25 -5.85 -10.10
CA VAL A 142 -7.22 -5.77 -11.16
C VAL A 142 -5.98 -5.01 -10.74
N THR A 143 -6.10 -4.01 -9.85
CA THR A 143 -4.94 -3.29 -9.32
C THR A 143 -4.16 -4.16 -8.35
N ALA A 144 -4.83 -4.91 -7.46
CA ALA A 144 -4.19 -5.89 -6.59
C ALA A 144 -3.48 -6.99 -7.40
N PHE A 145 -4.17 -7.55 -8.40
CA PHE A 145 -3.58 -8.49 -9.36
C PHE A 145 -2.33 -7.88 -10.02
N GLY A 146 -2.43 -6.66 -10.53
CA GLY A 146 -1.36 -5.98 -11.26
C GLY A 146 -0.12 -5.74 -10.41
N VAL A 147 -0.27 -5.26 -9.18
CA VAL A 147 0.85 -5.03 -8.25
C VAL A 147 1.58 -6.35 -7.96
N VAL A 148 0.84 -7.39 -7.58
CA VAL A 148 1.41 -8.69 -7.21
C VAL A 148 2.01 -9.42 -8.43
N TYR A 149 1.31 -9.39 -9.57
CA TYR A 149 1.82 -9.90 -10.85
C TYR A 149 3.16 -9.27 -11.19
N ASN A 150 3.28 -7.94 -11.12
CA ASN A 150 4.52 -7.25 -11.46
C ASN A 150 5.65 -7.57 -10.47
N LEU A 151 5.34 -7.66 -9.17
CA LEU A 151 6.32 -8.03 -8.14
C LEU A 151 6.94 -9.42 -8.41
N VAL A 152 6.13 -10.38 -8.82
CA VAL A 152 6.60 -11.74 -9.17
C VAL A 152 7.24 -11.77 -10.55
N ARG A 153 6.72 -11.01 -11.52
CA ARG A 153 7.23 -10.97 -12.89
C ARG A 153 8.65 -10.45 -12.96
N VAL A 154 9.03 -9.55 -12.05
CA VAL A 154 10.42 -9.07 -11.85
C VAL A 154 11.38 -10.22 -11.51
N ARG A 155 10.89 -11.30 -10.88
CA ARG A 155 11.66 -12.53 -10.60
C ARG A 155 11.65 -13.53 -11.75
N GLY A 156 11.04 -13.20 -12.89
CA GLY A 156 11.26 -13.85 -14.19
C GLY A 156 10.22 -14.88 -14.61
N SER A 157 9.25 -15.26 -13.77
CA SER A 157 8.22 -16.24 -14.14
C SER A 157 6.89 -15.57 -14.45
N GLN A 158 6.45 -15.62 -15.71
CA GLN A 158 5.14 -15.12 -16.12
C GLN A 158 4.01 -15.99 -15.58
N ALA A 159 4.14 -17.32 -15.66
CA ALA A 159 3.12 -18.24 -15.16
C ALA A 159 2.92 -18.10 -13.64
N ALA A 160 4.02 -18.02 -12.87
CA ALA A 160 3.92 -17.76 -11.43
C ALA A 160 3.38 -16.36 -11.15
N GLY A 161 3.72 -15.36 -11.96
CA GLY A 161 3.17 -14.01 -11.85
C GLY A 161 1.66 -13.99 -11.99
N ILE A 162 1.10 -14.74 -12.95
CA ILE A 162 -0.35 -14.85 -13.13
C ILE A 162 -0.97 -15.55 -11.91
N GLY A 163 -0.47 -16.73 -11.54
CA GLY A 163 -1.03 -17.51 -10.42
C GLY A 163 -0.99 -16.74 -9.09
N ILE A 164 0.15 -16.16 -8.75
CA ILE A 164 0.30 -15.39 -7.51
C ILE A 164 -0.41 -14.03 -7.61
N GLY A 165 -0.51 -13.44 -8.81
CA GLY A 165 -1.34 -12.27 -9.06
C GLY A 165 -2.80 -12.52 -8.66
N PHE A 166 -3.36 -13.67 -9.03
CA PHE A 166 -4.71 -14.07 -8.61
C PHE A 166 -4.81 -14.31 -7.10
N VAL A 167 -3.77 -14.86 -6.47
CA VAL A 167 -3.70 -14.94 -5.00
C VAL A 167 -3.73 -13.55 -4.38
N GLY A 168 -3.02 -12.58 -4.96
CA GLY A 168 -3.04 -11.18 -4.52
C GLY A 168 -4.42 -10.53 -4.62
N LEU A 169 -5.09 -10.71 -5.76
CA LEU A 169 -6.47 -10.30 -5.95
C LEU A 169 -7.38 -10.91 -4.90
N PHE A 170 -7.32 -12.23 -4.72
CA PHE A 170 -8.15 -12.94 -3.76
C PHE A 170 -7.90 -12.44 -2.34
N ALA A 171 -6.62 -12.34 -1.93
CA ALA A 171 -6.23 -11.92 -0.58
C ALA A 171 -6.68 -10.50 -0.23
N VAL A 172 -6.81 -9.60 -1.22
CA VAL A 172 -7.22 -8.20 -0.99
C VAL A 172 -8.72 -8.01 -1.18
N ALA A 173 -9.29 -8.47 -2.29
CA ALA A 173 -10.66 -8.13 -2.67
C ALA A 173 -11.72 -9.13 -2.17
N VAL A 174 -11.34 -10.38 -1.89
CA VAL A 174 -12.29 -11.49 -1.65
C VAL A 174 -12.14 -12.09 -0.27
N MET A 175 -10.91 -12.24 0.21
CA MET A 175 -10.62 -12.93 1.45
C MET A 175 -11.21 -12.18 2.63
N GLY A 176 -11.99 -12.91 3.44
CA GLY A 176 -12.51 -12.41 4.71
C GLY A 176 -11.50 -12.56 5.85
N ASN A 177 -11.94 -12.17 7.03
CA ASN A 177 -11.18 -12.33 8.25
C ASN A 177 -11.46 -13.69 8.90
N TYR A 178 -10.88 -13.96 10.07
CA TYR A 178 -11.04 -15.23 10.78
C TYR A 178 -12.09 -15.21 11.89
N GLU A 179 -12.80 -14.11 12.08
CA GLU A 179 -13.87 -14.03 13.08
C GLU A 179 -14.97 -15.06 12.78
N MET A 180 -15.42 -15.16 11.54
CA MET A 180 -16.48 -16.10 11.15
C MET A 180 -16.10 -17.57 11.42
N PRO A 181 -15.00 -18.13 10.88
CA PRO A 181 -14.70 -19.54 11.08
C PRO A 181 -14.24 -19.88 12.51
N LEU A 182 -13.66 -18.93 13.25
CA LEU A 182 -13.11 -19.20 14.59
C LEU A 182 -14.04 -18.80 15.72
N VAL A 183 -14.96 -17.87 15.53
CA VAL A 183 -15.84 -17.36 16.61
C VAL A 183 -17.29 -17.64 16.27
N ASP A 184 -17.81 -17.05 15.20
CA ASP A 184 -19.25 -17.05 14.95
C ASP A 184 -19.78 -18.42 14.53
N MET A 185 -19.07 -19.19 13.71
CA MET A 185 -19.49 -20.55 13.35
C MET A 185 -19.54 -21.49 14.58
N PRO A 186 -18.47 -21.64 15.39
CA PRO A 186 -18.53 -22.43 16.63
C PRO A 186 -19.56 -21.92 17.66
N TYR A 187 -19.78 -20.60 17.74
CA TYR A 187 -20.78 -19.99 18.61
C TYR A 187 -22.20 -20.35 18.17
N MET A 188 -22.51 -20.23 16.86
CA MET A 188 -23.82 -20.54 16.30
C MET A 188 -24.13 -22.04 16.32
N ASP A 189 -23.13 -22.88 16.11
CA ASP A 189 -23.24 -24.34 16.21
C ASP A 189 -23.32 -24.82 17.67
N ARG A 190 -23.19 -23.92 18.65
CA ARG A 190 -23.19 -24.20 20.10
C ARG A 190 -22.12 -25.21 20.52
N THR A 191 -21.00 -25.24 19.80
CA THR A 191 -19.86 -26.12 20.09
C THR A 191 -18.78 -25.42 20.91
N ALA A 192 -18.73 -24.08 20.86
CA ALA A 192 -17.76 -23.29 21.60
C ALA A 192 -18.06 -23.24 23.11
N SER A 193 -17.03 -23.49 23.91
CA SER A 193 -17.12 -23.26 25.36
C SER A 193 -17.00 -21.78 25.70
N ALA A 194 -17.51 -21.38 26.86
CA ALA A 194 -17.37 -20.01 27.36
C ALA A 194 -15.90 -19.58 27.51
N ALA A 195 -15.00 -20.50 27.89
CA ALA A 195 -13.57 -20.21 27.98
C ALA A 195 -12.94 -19.91 26.62
N TYR A 196 -13.32 -20.66 25.57
CA TYR A 196 -12.87 -20.43 24.20
C TYR A 196 -13.35 -19.08 23.66
N LEU A 197 -14.62 -18.77 23.91
CA LEU A 197 -15.26 -17.52 23.52
C LEU A 197 -14.65 -16.30 24.24
N ARG A 198 -14.43 -16.39 25.55
CA ARG A 198 -13.70 -15.36 26.33
C ARG A 198 -12.23 -15.21 25.95
N PHE A 199 -11.60 -16.20 25.35
CA PHE A 199 -10.24 -16.05 24.82
C PHE A 199 -10.21 -15.09 23.63
N TRP A 200 -11.12 -15.29 22.66
CA TRP A 200 -11.25 -14.41 21.49
C TRP A 200 -11.81 -13.04 21.86
N ASP A 201 -12.73 -13.02 22.81
CA ASP A 201 -13.26 -11.82 23.42
C ASP A 201 -13.88 -10.85 22.41
N VAL A 202 -14.62 -11.40 21.44
CA VAL A 202 -15.45 -10.59 20.53
C VAL A 202 -16.70 -10.16 21.30
N ARG A 203 -17.13 -8.90 21.13
CA ARG A 203 -18.32 -8.35 21.79
C ARG A 203 -19.54 -9.25 21.54
N ASP A 204 -20.39 -9.43 22.55
CA ASP A 204 -21.57 -10.33 22.56
C ASP A 204 -21.31 -11.78 22.12
N ARG A 205 -20.07 -12.24 22.26
CA ARG A 205 -19.61 -13.59 21.93
C ARG A 205 -18.76 -14.19 23.03
N GLN A 206 -18.92 -13.73 24.27
CA GLN A 206 -18.17 -14.24 25.43
C GLN A 206 -18.81 -15.47 26.06
N GLU A 207 -20.14 -15.60 25.96
CA GLU A 207 -20.88 -16.72 26.51
C GLU A 207 -21.53 -17.54 25.39
N PRO A 208 -21.71 -18.87 25.54
CA PRO A 208 -22.32 -19.70 24.52
C PRO A 208 -23.76 -19.26 24.18
N LEU A 209 -24.13 -19.40 22.92
CA LEU A 209 -25.47 -19.07 22.44
C LEU A 209 -26.53 -19.90 23.17
N ALA A 210 -27.52 -19.22 23.76
CA ALA A 210 -28.65 -19.88 24.40
C ALA A 210 -29.39 -20.82 23.43
N GLN A 211 -29.91 -21.94 23.94
CA GLN A 211 -30.61 -22.93 23.10
C GLN A 211 -31.86 -22.35 22.42
N THR A 212 -32.49 -21.35 23.03
CA THR A 212 -33.72 -20.71 22.56
C THR A 212 -33.50 -19.54 21.60
N ALA A 213 -32.25 -19.13 21.35
CA ALA A 213 -31.97 -17.99 20.50
C ALA A 213 -32.27 -18.27 19.01
N PRO A 214 -32.83 -17.30 18.28
CA PRO A 214 -33.21 -17.46 16.87
C PRO A 214 -31.99 -17.63 15.96
N ALA A 215 -32.21 -18.22 14.78
CA ALA A 215 -31.18 -18.50 13.79
C ALA A 215 -30.84 -17.29 12.90
N TRP A 216 -29.56 -17.22 12.53
CA TRP A 216 -28.90 -16.52 11.42
C TRP A 216 -29.71 -15.45 10.68
N ASP A 217 -29.73 -14.23 11.23
CA ASP A 217 -30.00 -13.02 10.45
C ASP A 217 -28.77 -12.10 10.49
N TRP A 218 -28.32 -11.63 9.33
CA TRP A 218 -27.12 -10.78 9.19
C TRP A 218 -25.85 -11.32 9.86
N TRP A 219 -25.68 -12.64 9.88
CA TRP A 219 -24.56 -13.33 10.53
C TRP A 219 -23.17 -12.82 10.11
N TRP A 220 -22.98 -12.45 8.85
CA TRP A 220 -21.72 -11.93 8.33
C TRP A 220 -21.46 -10.48 8.77
N PHE A 221 -22.48 -9.76 9.25
CA PHE A 221 -22.37 -8.35 9.59
C PHE A 221 -21.44 -8.09 10.78
N ARG A 222 -21.33 -9.07 11.69
CA ARG A 222 -20.43 -9.00 12.85
C ARG A 222 -18.96 -9.16 12.47
N SER A 223 -18.66 -9.74 11.32
CA SER A 223 -17.27 -9.90 10.88
C SER A 223 -16.53 -8.57 10.72
N ALA A 224 -17.23 -7.43 10.57
CA ALA A 224 -16.61 -6.10 10.58
C ALA A 224 -16.48 -5.47 11.99
N ARG A 225 -16.68 -6.22 13.08
CA ARG A 225 -16.72 -5.75 14.48
C ARG A 225 -15.97 -6.70 15.40
N VAL A 226 -14.74 -7.02 15.01
CA VAL A 226 -13.88 -7.99 15.71
C VAL A 226 -13.22 -7.35 16.93
N LEU A 227 -12.92 -6.05 16.84
CA LEU A 227 -12.21 -5.34 17.90
C LEU A 227 -13.18 -5.01 19.04
N HIS A 228 -12.93 -5.62 20.20
CA HIS A 228 -13.68 -5.36 21.43
C HIS A 228 -12.84 -4.46 22.33
N ASP A 229 -13.00 -3.16 22.10
CA ASP A 229 -12.31 -2.15 22.87
C ASP A 229 -12.97 -1.97 24.23
N ARG A 230 -12.16 -1.66 25.24
CA ARG A 230 -12.63 -1.39 26.60
C ARG A 230 -12.25 0.01 27.03
N ASN A 231 -13.08 0.62 27.85
CA ASN A 231 -12.75 1.86 28.52
C ASN A 231 -11.92 1.56 29.79
N LEU A 232 -11.85 2.54 30.69
CA LEU A 232 -11.25 2.36 32.02
C LEU A 232 -12.32 1.85 33.01
N PRO A 233 -11.89 1.15 34.09
CA PRO A 233 -12.81 0.70 35.13
C PRO A 233 -13.68 1.85 35.68
N GLY A 234 -14.96 1.56 35.95
CA GLY A 234 -15.90 2.52 36.57
C GLY A 234 -16.61 3.45 35.59
N MET A 235 -16.45 3.28 34.27
CA MET A 235 -17.17 4.08 33.27
C MET A 235 -18.58 3.56 32.96
N PRO A 236 -19.53 4.45 32.56
CA PRO A 236 -20.89 4.05 32.17
C PRO A 236 -20.95 3.07 31.01
N SER A 237 -19.98 3.15 30.08
CA SER A 237 -19.76 2.16 29.03
C SER A 237 -18.38 1.55 29.24
N GLU A 238 -18.32 0.29 29.68
CA GLU A 238 -17.06 -0.43 29.90
C GLU A 238 -16.43 -0.91 28.59
N SER A 239 -17.21 -1.01 27.52
CA SER A 239 -16.78 -1.49 26.20
C SER A 239 -17.23 -0.57 25.08
N GLU A 240 -16.43 -0.51 24.02
CA GLU A 240 -16.72 0.17 22.77
C GLU A 240 -16.57 -0.83 21.62
N GLU A 241 -17.46 -0.73 20.64
CA GLU A 241 -17.37 -1.50 19.41
C GLU A 241 -16.81 -0.59 18.32
N VAL A 242 -15.76 -1.08 17.67
CA VAL A 242 -15.13 -0.38 16.54
C VAL A 242 -15.47 -1.14 15.27
N ILE A 243 -15.79 -0.39 14.22
CA ILE A 243 -15.99 -0.94 12.88
C ILE A 243 -14.62 -1.12 12.23
N ASN A 244 -14.24 -2.37 11.98
CA ASN A 244 -12.99 -2.78 11.35
C ASN A 244 -13.29 -3.62 10.09
N GLU A 245 -13.78 -2.94 9.06
CA GLU A 245 -14.15 -3.57 7.79
C GLU A 245 -12.94 -4.11 7.02
N PHE A 246 -13.22 -5.08 6.15
CA PHE A 246 -12.30 -5.57 5.13
C PHE A 246 -13.01 -5.48 3.76
N PRO A 247 -12.29 -5.40 2.62
CA PRO A 247 -12.90 -5.02 1.34
C PRO A 247 -14.14 -5.84 0.96
N MET A 248 -14.08 -7.18 1.12
CA MET A 248 -15.21 -8.05 0.79
C MET A 248 -16.46 -7.74 1.61
N PHE A 249 -16.33 -7.37 2.89
CA PHE A 249 -17.46 -6.94 3.72
C PHE A 249 -18.17 -5.74 3.08
N SER A 250 -17.41 -4.69 2.75
CA SER A 250 -17.97 -3.45 2.20
C SER A 250 -18.62 -3.71 0.84
N TYR A 251 -18.05 -4.58 0.01
CA TYR A 251 -18.66 -4.96 -1.27
C TYR A 251 -19.97 -5.73 -1.12
N VAL A 252 -20.05 -6.67 -0.17
CA VAL A 252 -21.27 -7.44 0.12
C VAL A 252 -22.35 -6.52 0.69
N LEU A 253 -21.99 -5.67 1.64
CA LEU A 253 -22.87 -4.64 2.19
C LEU A 253 -23.33 -3.66 1.09
N ALA A 254 -22.49 -3.43 0.08
CA ALA A 254 -22.49 -2.30 -0.83
C ALA A 254 -22.38 -0.96 -0.13
N ASP A 255 -21.41 -0.90 0.78
CA ASP A 255 -20.98 0.32 1.39
C ASP A 255 -20.00 1.02 0.44
N ASN A 256 -20.45 2.11 -0.16
CA ASN A 256 -19.67 2.88 -1.11
C ASN A 256 -18.94 4.02 -0.37
N HIS A 257 -18.61 3.82 0.90
CA HIS A 257 -18.00 4.81 1.76
C HIS A 257 -16.63 5.27 1.22
N PRO A 258 -16.14 6.48 1.56
CA PRO A 258 -14.95 7.02 0.93
C PRO A 258 -13.66 6.19 1.13
N HIS A 259 -13.53 5.43 2.23
CA HIS A 259 -12.39 4.50 2.40
C HIS A 259 -12.43 3.33 1.40
N VAL A 260 -13.62 2.85 1.03
CA VAL A 260 -13.80 1.81 0.00
C VAL A 260 -13.49 2.37 -1.38
N MET A 261 -13.96 3.59 -1.65
CA MET A 261 -13.66 4.30 -2.89
C MET A 261 -12.17 4.61 -3.07
N ALA A 262 -11.43 4.70 -1.97
CA ALA A 262 -9.98 4.92 -1.98
C ALA A 262 -9.16 3.67 -2.34
N LEU A 263 -9.71 2.44 -2.22
CA LEU A 263 -8.97 1.19 -2.43
C LEU A 263 -8.24 1.10 -3.79
N PRO A 264 -8.87 1.44 -4.94
CA PRO A 264 -8.16 1.43 -6.22
C PRO A 264 -7.00 2.45 -6.29
N PHE A 265 -7.16 3.60 -5.64
CA PHE A 265 -6.15 4.66 -5.59
C PHE A 265 -4.97 4.27 -4.69
N ALA A 266 -5.26 3.66 -3.54
CA ALA A 266 -4.28 3.05 -2.65
C ALA A 266 -3.42 2.00 -3.38
N LEU A 267 -4.06 1.07 -4.10
CA LEU A 267 -3.35 0.03 -4.85
C LEU A 267 -2.59 0.60 -6.07
N LEU A 268 -3.14 1.63 -6.72
CA LEU A 268 -2.41 2.38 -7.75
C LEU A 268 -1.16 3.06 -7.16
N ALA A 269 -1.26 3.66 -5.96
CA ALA A 269 -0.11 4.25 -5.28
C ALA A 269 0.97 3.19 -4.97
N MET A 270 0.58 1.99 -4.55
CA MET A 270 1.51 0.86 -4.39
C MET A 270 2.15 0.46 -5.73
N GLY A 271 1.39 0.45 -6.83
CA GLY A 271 1.91 0.19 -8.18
C GLY A 271 2.91 1.25 -8.65
N ILE A 272 2.64 2.53 -8.41
CA ILE A 272 3.56 3.63 -8.67
C ILE A 272 4.82 3.47 -7.79
N GLY A 273 4.65 3.21 -6.49
CA GLY A 273 5.76 2.96 -5.57
C GLY A 273 6.64 1.79 -6.01
N LEU A 274 6.04 0.68 -6.45
CA LEU A 274 6.77 -0.46 -7.00
C LEU A 274 7.55 -0.06 -8.26
N SER A 275 6.95 0.72 -9.16
CA SER A 275 7.61 1.25 -10.35
C SER A 275 8.81 2.13 -9.97
N LEU A 276 8.65 3.05 -9.02
CA LEU A 276 9.72 3.90 -8.52
C LEU A 276 10.87 3.06 -7.94
N ALA A 277 10.58 2.13 -7.03
CA ALA A 277 11.59 1.30 -6.38
C ALA A 277 12.39 0.42 -7.36
N LEU A 278 11.81 0.03 -8.50
CA LEU A 278 12.44 -0.86 -9.48
C LEU A 278 13.17 -0.14 -10.62
N ASN A 279 12.81 1.11 -10.90
CA ASN A 279 13.40 1.90 -11.98
C ASN A 279 14.81 2.38 -11.61
N LYS A 280 15.73 2.44 -12.58
CA LYS A 280 17.09 2.95 -12.33
C LYS A 280 17.15 4.48 -12.31
N ASN A 281 16.26 5.10 -13.08
CA ASN A 281 16.22 6.55 -13.22
C ASN A 281 15.32 7.19 -12.16
N PRO A 282 15.62 8.42 -11.73
CA PRO A 282 14.80 9.15 -10.77
C PRO A 282 13.38 9.37 -11.28
N ALA A 283 12.45 9.49 -10.35
CA ALA A 283 11.12 10.01 -10.63
C ALA A 283 11.25 11.41 -11.24
N GLY A 284 11.14 11.52 -12.56
CA GLY A 284 11.12 12.81 -13.23
C GLY A 284 9.86 13.60 -12.84
N THR A 285 9.84 14.90 -13.12
CA THR A 285 8.71 15.80 -12.84
C THR A 285 7.37 15.26 -13.33
N ALA A 286 7.35 14.58 -14.49
CA ALA A 286 6.13 13.99 -15.04
C ALA A 286 5.53 12.88 -14.15
N MET A 287 6.37 12.04 -13.53
CA MET A 287 5.91 11.00 -12.60
C MET A 287 5.44 11.62 -11.29
N ALA A 288 6.14 12.63 -10.77
CA ALA A 288 5.70 13.37 -9.59
C ALA A 288 4.32 14.00 -9.83
N VAL A 289 4.12 14.72 -10.93
CA VAL A 289 2.83 15.33 -11.29
C VAL A 289 1.74 14.27 -11.46
N PHE A 290 2.03 13.15 -12.14
CA PHE A 290 1.06 12.07 -12.28
C PHE A 290 0.67 11.45 -10.94
N ALA A 291 1.64 11.21 -10.05
CA ALA A 291 1.39 10.74 -8.70
C ALA A 291 0.56 11.75 -7.90
N SER A 292 0.81 13.06 -8.04
CA SER A 292 0.01 14.10 -7.37
C SER A 292 -1.42 14.20 -7.87
N ILE A 293 -1.67 14.01 -9.17
CA ILE A 293 -3.04 14.00 -9.70
C ILE A 293 -3.76 12.74 -9.22
N THR A 294 -3.10 11.58 -9.29
CA THR A 294 -3.74 10.29 -8.97
C THR A 294 -3.78 10.02 -7.48
N VAL A 295 -2.63 9.84 -6.84
CA VAL A 295 -2.48 9.56 -5.39
C VAL A 295 -2.83 10.77 -4.54
N GLY A 296 -2.55 11.99 -5.01
CA GLY A 296 -2.95 13.20 -4.28
C GLY A 296 -4.46 13.35 -4.14
N GLY A 297 -5.26 12.70 -4.99
CA GLY A 297 -6.72 12.61 -4.84
C GLY A 297 -7.18 11.92 -3.56
N LEU A 298 -6.29 11.16 -2.90
CA LEU A 298 -6.56 10.58 -1.59
C LEU A 298 -6.85 11.64 -0.53
N ILE A 299 -6.35 12.88 -0.65
CA ILE A 299 -6.68 13.94 0.32
C ILE A 299 -8.17 14.25 0.35
N PHE A 300 -8.83 14.06 -0.80
CA PHE A 300 -10.23 14.35 -1.01
C PHE A 300 -11.11 13.07 -0.97
N LEU A 301 -10.55 11.89 -1.25
CA LEU A 301 -11.23 10.59 -1.06
C LEU A 301 -11.22 10.15 0.40
N ASN A 302 -10.06 10.12 1.03
CA ASN A 302 -9.88 9.66 2.39
C ASN A 302 -8.60 10.29 2.96
N THR A 303 -8.75 11.43 3.65
CA THR A 303 -7.61 12.27 4.02
C THR A 303 -6.49 11.51 4.74
N TRP A 304 -6.82 10.51 5.57
CA TRP A 304 -5.85 9.72 6.33
C TRP A 304 -4.95 8.83 5.47
N ASP A 305 -5.39 8.45 4.27
CA ASP A 305 -4.57 7.69 3.33
C ASP A 305 -3.42 8.54 2.77
N THR A 306 -3.63 9.85 2.65
CA THR A 306 -2.66 10.79 2.04
C THR A 306 -1.26 10.70 2.64
N PRO A 307 -1.05 10.90 3.96
CA PRO A 307 0.29 10.82 4.54
C PRO A 307 0.91 9.41 4.40
N ILE A 308 0.09 8.36 4.44
CA ILE A 308 0.55 6.97 4.31
C ILE A 308 1.11 6.74 2.91
N TYR A 309 0.36 7.09 1.87
CA TYR A 309 0.78 6.80 0.49
C TYR A 309 1.83 7.80 -0.03
N ILE A 310 1.85 9.05 0.43
CA ILE A 310 2.99 9.96 0.17
C ILE A 310 4.27 9.40 0.81
N GLY A 311 4.18 8.94 2.07
CA GLY A 311 5.29 8.27 2.75
C GLY A 311 5.77 7.03 1.99
N LEU A 312 4.85 6.22 1.47
CA LEU A 312 5.16 5.06 0.63
C LEU A 312 5.92 5.47 -0.65
N LEU A 313 5.47 6.50 -1.37
CA LEU A 313 6.13 6.95 -2.60
C LEU A 313 7.53 7.52 -2.33
N VAL A 314 7.68 8.33 -1.28
CA VAL A 314 9.00 8.86 -0.86
C VAL A 314 9.90 7.72 -0.40
N GLY A 315 9.37 6.76 0.36
CA GLY A 315 10.10 5.57 0.80
C GLY A 315 10.54 4.67 -0.35
N ALA A 316 9.71 4.52 -1.38
CA ALA A 316 10.06 3.78 -2.60
C ALA A 316 11.19 4.46 -3.39
N GLU A 317 11.14 5.79 -3.53
CA GLU A 317 12.22 6.56 -4.15
C GLU A 317 13.50 6.53 -3.30
N ALA A 318 13.38 6.54 -1.98
CA ALA A 318 14.50 6.38 -1.06
C ALA A 318 15.15 4.99 -1.21
N LEU A 319 14.34 3.94 -1.34
CA LEU A 319 14.83 2.58 -1.58
C LEU A 319 15.55 2.46 -2.93
N ARG A 320 15.01 3.11 -3.97
CA ARG A 320 15.64 3.21 -5.30
C ARG A 320 17.02 3.86 -5.21
N LEU A 321 17.10 5.04 -4.58
CA LEU A 321 18.37 5.76 -4.38
C LEU A 321 19.36 4.91 -3.58
N TYR A 322 18.91 4.28 -2.49
CA TYR A 322 19.75 3.40 -1.69
C TYR A 322 20.33 2.24 -2.50
N ALA A 323 19.50 1.60 -3.34
CA ALA A 323 19.93 0.54 -4.25
C ALA A 323 20.95 1.05 -5.26
N GLU A 324 20.65 2.11 -6.02
CA GLU A 324 21.55 2.68 -7.03
C GLU A 324 22.90 3.16 -6.45
N ARG A 325 22.90 3.61 -5.20
CA ARG A 325 24.12 4.06 -4.49
C ARG A 325 24.89 2.94 -3.80
N LYS A 326 24.55 1.66 -4.05
CA LYS A 326 25.18 0.50 -3.41
C LYS A 326 25.17 0.61 -1.88
N GLY A 327 24.03 1.03 -1.33
CA GLY A 327 23.77 1.04 0.10
C GLY A 327 24.33 2.25 0.87
N ARG A 328 24.65 3.35 0.18
CA ARG A 328 25.16 4.59 0.80
C ARG A 328 24.21 5.76 0.52
N PHE A 329 23.66 6.36 1.57
CA PHE A 329 22.91 7.62 1.46
C PHE A 329 23.86 8.82 1.50
N LYS A 330 23.74 9.75 0.54
CA LYS A 330 24.41 11.06 0.56
C LYS A 330 23.43 12.15 1.01
N ILE A 331 23.97 13.26 1.52
CA ILE A 331 23.15 14.44 1.89
C ILE A 331 22.30 14.92 0.71
N ASN A 332 22.86 14.94 -0.50
CA ASN A 332 22.13 15.33 -1.72
C ASN A 332 20.95 14.39 -2.04
N ASP A 333 21.02 13.11 -1.64
CA ASP A 333 19.90 12.18 -1.83
C ASP A 333 18.75 12.56 -0.87
N GLY A 334 19.04 13.04 0.34
CA GLY A 334 18.04 13.58 1.26
C GLY A 334 17.34 14.82 0.71
N MET A 335 18.10 15.77 0.13
CA MET A 335 17.50 16.95 -0.54
C MET A 335 16.64 16.56 -1.74
N ALA A 336 17.05 15.55 -2.52
CA ALA A 336 16.25 15.05 -3.63
C ALA A 336 14.92 14.44 -3.16
N LEU A 337 14.93 13.70 -2.04
CA LEU A 337 13.71 13.16 -1.44
C LEU A 337 12.79 14.24 -0.90
N ILE A 338 13.34 15.28 -0.25
CA ILE A 338 12.56 16.45 0.20
C ILE A 338 11.97 17.18 -1.01
N ALA A 339 12.73 17.37 -2.08
CA ALA A 339 12.25 18.01 -3.30
C ALA A 339 11.15 17.17 -3.97
N PHE A 340 11.30 15.85 -4.05
CA PHE A 340 10.29 14.95 -4.60
C PHE A 340 9.00 14.95 -3.76
N GLY A 341 9.12 14.81 -2.44
CA GLY A 341 7.99 14.86 -1.52
C GLY A 341 7.30 16.23 -1.53
N GLY A 342 8.08 17.32 -1.48
CA GLY A 342 7.59 18.69 -1.53
C GLY A 342 6.92 19.02 -2.86
N LEU A 343 7.45 18.55 -3.99
CA LEU A 343 6.79 18.69 -5.30
C LEU A 343 5.48 17.91 -5.34
N THR A 344 5.46 16.68 -4.81
CA THR A 344 4.26 15.84 -4.76
C THR A 344 3.16 16.51 -3.92
N VAL A 345 3.49 16.93 -2.71
CA VAL A 345 2.57 17.65 -1.81
C VAL A 345 2.15 18.99 -2.42
N GLY A 346 3.09 19.80 -2.91
CA GLY A 346 2.79 21.12 -3.46
C GLY A 346 1.86 21.05 -4.68
N THR A 347 2.10 20.11 -5.59
CA THR A 347 1.23 19.93 -6.76
C THR A 347 -0.13 19.32 -6.40
N MET A 348 -0.19 18.40 -5.43
CA MET A 348 -1.46 17.94 -4.86
C MET A 348 -2.27 19.11 -4.30
N LEU A 349 -1.66 19.96 -3.46
CA LEU A 349 -2.32 21.12 -2.88
C LEU A 349 -2.87 22.06 -3.95
N VAL A 350 -2.14 22.25 -5.06
CA VAL A 350 -2.61 23.07 -6.20
C VAL A 350 -3.79 22.43 -6.90
N PHE A 351 -3.72 21.15 -7.28
CA PHE A 351 -4.81 20.48 -8.02
C PHE A 351 -6.09 20.32 -7.20
N TYR A 352 -5.96 20.14 -5.88
CA TYR A 352 -7.09 19.92 -4.98
C TYR A 352 -7.44 21.16 -4.16
N LEU A 353 -6.84 22.32 -4.43
CA LEU A 353 -7.08 23.58 -3.74
C LEU A 353 -8.58 23.95 -3.63
N PRO A 354 -9.40 23.83 -4.69
CA PRO A 354 -10.81 24.21 -4.58
C PRO A 354 -11.58 23.41 -3.52
N PHE A 355 -11.25 22.13 -3.37
CA PHE A 355 -11.80 21.31 -2.30
C PHE A 355 -11.23 21.75 -0.94
N LEU A 356 -9.92 21.90 -0.82
CA LEU A 356 -9.25 22.24 0.44
C LEU A 356 -9.72 23.58 1.03
N VAL A 357 -10.06 24.55 0.19
CA VAL A 357 -10.58 25.86 0.63
C VAL A 357 -12.05 25.79 1.06
N SER A 358 -12.83 24.86 0.50
CA SER A 358 -14.26 24.71 0.82
C SER A 358 -14.55 23.67 1.90
N PHE A 359 -13.58 22.82 2.24
CA PHE A 359 -13.73 21.74 3.21
C PHE A 359 -13.62 22.22 4.66
N GLY A 360 -14.68 22.02 5.43
CA GLY A 360 -14.66 22.17 6.88
C GLY A 360 -14.08 20.92 7.54
N SER A 361 -12.81 20.98 7.96
CA SER A 361 -12.15 19.85 8.61
C SER A 361 -12.74 19.55 9.98
N GLN A 362 -13.11 18.29 10.20
CA GLN A 362 -13.46 17.75 11.53
C GLN A 362 -12.22 17.32 12.33
N LEU A 363 -11.01 17.46 11.77
CA LEU A 363 -9.77 17.09 12.43
C LEU A 363 -9.49 18.03 13.60
N GLY A 364 -9.54 17.49 14.82
CA GLY A 364 -9.12 18.17 16.05
C GLY A 364 -7.62 18.09 16.36
N GLY A 365 -6.82 17.49 15.47
CA GLY A 365 -5.37 17.28 15.65
C GLY A 365 -4.97 15.82 15.81
N ALA A 366 -3.70 15.59 16.19
CA ALA A 366 -3.15 14.25 16.44
C ALA A 366 -3.00 14.02 17.94
N LEU A 367 -3.78 13.09 18.47
CA LEU A 367 -3.70 12.69 19.88
C LEU A 367 -3.23 11.24 19.99
N PRO A 368 -2.31 10.93 20.91
CA PRO A 368 -1.92 9.57 21.17
C PRO A 368 -3.09 8.77 21.76
N ASN A 369 -3.29 7.54 21.27
CA ASN A 369 -4.22 6.58 21.86
C ASN A 369 -3.58 5.97 23.09
N PHE A 370 -4.22 6.07 24.26
CA PHE A 370 -3.75 5.44 25.51
C PHE A 370 -4.67 4.37 26.09
N ILE A 371 -5.91 4.31 25.64
CA ILE A 371 -6.96 3.51 26.28
C ILE A 371 -7.23 2.23 25.50
N HIS A 372 -6.99 2.20 24.19
CA HIS A 372 -7.43 1.12 23.30
C HIS A 372 -6.25 0.39 22.64
N PRO A 373 -5.48 -0.45 23.38
CA PRO A 373 -4.51 -1.34 22.75
C PRO A 373 -5.23 -2.54 22.12
N THR A 374 -4.81 -2.94 20.91
CA THR A 374 -5.36 -4.12 20.24
C THR A 374 -4.75 -5.42 20.77
N ALA A 375 -5.60 -6.37 21.16
CA ALA A 375 -5.18 -7.70 21.59
C ALA A 375 -4.59 -8.53 20.44
N THR A 376 -3.60 -9.39 20.72
CA THR A 376 -2.92 -10.16 19.67
C THR A 376 -3.87 -11.15 18.98
N GLN A 377 -4.77 -11.77 19.74
CA GLN A 377 -5.77 -12.70 19.21
C GLN A 377 -6.81 -11.97 18.34
N GLN A 378 -7.23 -10.76 18.69
CA GLN A 378 -8.16 -9.98 17.87
C GLN A 378 -7.46 -9.42 16.60
N LEU A 379 -6.15 -9.14 16.68
CA LEU A 379 -5.35 -8.81 15.51
C LEU A 379 -5.29 -10.00 14.52
N LEU A 380 -5.11 -11.22 15.04
CA LEU A 380 -5.19 -12.45 14.25
C LEU A 380 -6.57 -12.64 13.62
N LEU A 381 -7.65 -12.42 14.38
CA LEU A 381 -9.00 -12.50 13.83
C LEU A 381 -9.21 -11.47 12.71
N THR A 382 -8.78 -10.22 12.91
CA THR A 382 -8.96 -9.12 11.95
C THR A 382 -8.24 -9.35 10.62
N PHE A 383 -6.95 -9.72 10.67
CA PHE A 383 -6.14 -9.91 9.47
C PHE A 383 -6.21 -11.34 8.90
N GLY A 384 -6.87 -12.24 9.62
CA GLY A 384 -7.07 -13.63 9.23
C GLY A 384 -5.77 -14.30 8.79
N ALA A 385 -5.75 -14.81 7.55
CA ALA A 385 -4.60 -15.50 6.98
C ALA A 385 -3.37 -14.60 6.79
N LEU A 386 -3.55 -13.28 6.59
CA LEU A 386 -2.45 -12.36 6.28
C LEU A 386 -1.47 -12.23 7.44
N PHE A 387 -1.96 -12.28 8.67
CA PHE A 387 -1.13 -12.12 9.86
C PHE A 387 -0.14 -13.30 10.05
N PRO A 388 -0.57 -14.57 10.14
CA PRO A 388 0.35 -15.70 10.27
C PRO A 388 1.23 -15.87 9.02
N LEU A 389 0.72 -15.59 7.82
CA LEU A 389 1.53 -15.60 6.60
C LEU A 389 2.65 -14.55 6.64
N THR A 390 2.37 -13.36 7.18
CA THR A 390 3.38 -12.31 7.37
C THR A 390 4.44 -12.75 8.39
N ILE A 391 4.03 -13.33 9.52
CA ILE A 391 4.96 -13.86 10.53
C ILE A 391 5.85 -14.95 9.91
N LEU A 392 5.26 -15.91 9.21
CA LEU A 392 5.98 -16.99 8.53
C LEU A 392 6.95 -16.43 7.48
N TYR A 393 6.50 -15.46 6.67
CA TYR A 393 7.35 -14.80 5.69
C TYR A 393 8.56 -14.14 6.34
N LEU A 394 8.37 -13.39 7.42
CA LEU A 394 9.45 -12.73 8.15
C LEU A 394 10.40 -13.74 8.80
N ALA A 395 9.88 -14.85 9.33
CA ALA A 395 10.70 -15.94 9.86
C ALA A 395 11.56 -16.59 8.77
N VAL A 396 10.98 -16.88 7.61
CA VAL A 396 11.69 -17.43 6.45
C VAL A 396 12.74 -16.45 5.92
N GLU A 397 12.43 -15.15 5.83
CA GLU A 397 13.40 -14.15 5.39
C GLU A 397 14.50 -13.89 6.41
N GLY A 398 14.20 -14.00 7.71
CA GLY A 398 15.21 -14.02 8.77
C GLY A 398 16.15 -15.22 8.62
N TRP A 399 15.60 -16.43 8.45
CA TRP A 399 16.38 -17.64 8.24
C TRP A 399 17.25 -17.59 6.98
N ARG A 400 16.68 -17.18 5.84
CA ARG A 400 17.41 -16.99 4.57
C ARG A 400 18.46 -15.89 4.64
N GLY A 401 18.18 -14.84 5.40
CA GLY A 401 19.09 -13.71 5.57
C GLY A 401 20.38 -14.14 6.28
N GLY A 402 20.29 -15.00 7.30
CA GLY A 402 21.44 -15.56 8.00
C GLY A 402 22.51 -14.51 8.35
N ARG A 403 23.75 -14.72 7.92
CA ARG A 403 24.88 -13.79 8.14
C ARG A 403 24.78 -12.48 7.35
N ALA A 404 23.93 -12.40 6.34
CA ALA A 404 23.70 -11.19 5.56
C ALA A 404 22.74 -10.21 6.24
N LEU A 405 22.07 -10.59 7.35
CA LEU A 405 21.25 -9.66 8.12
C LEU A 405 22.11 -8.56 8.75
N ASN A 406 21.65 -7.32 8.61
CA ASN A 406 22.28 -6.16 9.22
C ASN A 406 21.58 -5.79 10.51
N TRP A 407 21.92 -6.48 11.59
CA TRP A 407 21.34 -6.24 12.91
C TRP A 407 21.54 -4.82 13.44
N ARG A 408 22.58 -4.10 12.99
CA ARG A 408 22.76 -2.68 13.33
C ARG A 408 21.69 -1.81 12.70
N ALA A 409 21.35 -2.05 11.43
CA ALA A 409 20.24 -1.36 10.78
C ALA A 409 18.91 -1.72 11.42
N GLY A 410 18.68 -3.00 11.73
CA GLY A 410 17.52 -3.45 12.50
C GLY A 410 17.39 -2.69 13.83
N HIS A 411 18.47 -2.61 14.60
CA HIS A 411 18.52 -1.89 15.87
C HIS A 411 18.23 -0.39 15.73
N HIS A 412 18.87 0.30 14.78
CA HIS A 412 18.63 1.73 14.59
C HIS A 412 17.17 2.04 14.26
N HIS A 413 16.56 1.27 13.35
CA HIS A 413 15.15 1.49 12.99
C HIS A 413 14.21 1.08 14.12
N GLY A 414 14.53 -0.01 14.83
CA GLY A 414 13.84 -0.41 16.04
C GLY A 414 13.86 0.67 17.12
N GLN A 415 14.99 1.34 17.32
CA GLN A 415 15.10 2.47 18.24
C GLN A 415 14.26 3.67 17.80
N ILE A 416 14.12 3.95 16.51
CA ILE A 416 13.21 5.01 16.01
C ILE A 416 11.77 4.68 16.39
N PHE A 417 11.32 3.44 16.18
CA PHE A 417 9.97 3.04 16.58
C PHE A 417 9.78 3.05 18.10
N LEU A 418 10.77 2.60 18.88
CA LEU A 418 10.76 2.72 20.33
C LEU A 418 10.74 4.18 20.79
N ALA A 419 11.44 5.09 20.10
CA ALA A 419 11.39 6.51 20.38
C ALA A 419 10.01 7.10 20.09
N ILE A 420 9.33 6.67 19.01
CA ILE A 420 7.94 7.07 18.73
C ILE A 420 7.02 6.60 19.87
N LEU A 421 7.16 5.34 20.31
CA LEU A 421 6.41 4.83 21.47
C LEU A 421 6.76 5.58 22.76
N GLY A 422 8.03 5.96 22.93
CA GLY A 422 8.52 6.78 24.05
C GLY A 422 7.94 8.20 24.02
N VAL A 423 7.81 8.81 22.84
CA VAL A 423 7.12 10.09 22.66
C VAL A 423 5.65 9.94 23.00
N MET A 424 4.99 8.87 22.56
CA MET A 424 3.61 8.60 22.97
C MET A 424 3.50 8.49 24.49
N ALA A 425 4.39 7.73 25.14
CA ALA A 425 4.42 7.61 26.61
C ALA A 425 4.72 8.94 27.31
N LEU A 426 5.62 9.76 26.77
CA LEU A 426 5.91 11.10 27.28
C LEU A 426 4.68 12.00 27.16
N LEU A 427 3.98 11.96 26.02
CA LEU A 427 2.72 12.68 25.84
C LEU A 427 1.67 12.22 26.86
N THR A 428 1.66 10.93 27.25
CA THR A 428 0.81 10.43 28.34
C THR A 428 1.14 11.10 29.68
N LEU A 429 2.43 11.22 30.00
CA LEU A 429 2.89 11.84 31.24
C LEU A 429 2.63 13.35 31.24
N LEU A 430 2.87 14.03 30.12
CA LEU A 430 2.59 15.45 29.98
C LEU A 430 1.08 15.74 30.05
N ALA A 431 0.26 14.85 29.49
CA ALA A 431 -1.19 14.87 29.64
C ALA A 431 -1.65 14.74 31.10
N ALA A 432 -0.91 14.01 31.94
CA ALA A 432 -1.21 13.93 33.37
C ALA A 432 -1.00 15.26 34.12
N VAL A 433 -0.10 16.10 33.61
CA VAL A 433 0.21 17.42 34.19
C VAL A 433 -0.68 18.51 33.58
N ASN A 434 -0.99 18.43 32.29
CA ASN A 434 -1.88 19.34 31.59
C ASN A 434 -2.99 18.57 30.86
N PRO A 435 -4.18 18.41 31.49
CA PRO A 435 -5.26 17.61 30.93
C PRO A 435 -5.79 18.08 29.57
N ALA A 436 -5.55 19.33 29.18
CA ALA A 436 -5.96 19.85 27.87
C ALA A 436 -5.33 19.07 26.69
N TRP A 437 -4.22 18.36 26.92
CA TRP A 437 -3.52 17.55 25.92
C TRP A 437 -4.19 16.19 25.67
N LEU A 438 -5.20 15.81 26.45
CA LEU A 438 -5.95 14.57 26.27
C LEU A 438 -7.13 14.73 25.32
N GLY A 439 -7.52 15.97 25.02
CA GLY A 439 -8.67 16.28 24.18
C GLY A 439 -9.91 15.49 24.62
N PRO A 440 -10.57 14.74 23.72
CA PRO A 440 -11.74 13.93 24.07
C PRO A 440 -11.46 12.88 25.16
N GLN A 441 -10.23 12.38 25.27
CA GLN A 441 -9.85 11.36 26.25
C GLN A 441 -9.80 11.89 27.69
N GLN A 442 -9.86 13.22 27.87
CA GLN A 442 -9.97 13.82 29.20
C GLN A 442 -11.26 13.38 29.91
N SER A 443 -12.36 13.24 29.16
CA SER A 443 -13.65 12.83 29.72
C SER A 443 -13.58 11.45 30.38
N TYR A 444 -12.86 10.51 29.75
CA TYR A 444 -12.60 9.17 30.26
C TYR A 444 -11.80 9.19 31.57
N LEU A 445 -10.74 10.01 31.64
CA LEU A 445 -9.92 10.15 32.84
C LEU A 445 -10.68 10.82 33.99
N THR A 446 -11.46 11.85 33.70
CA THR A 446 -12.30 12.52 34.71
C THR A 446 -13.35 11.58 35.28
N GLN A 447 -13.95 10.72 34.45
CA GLN A 447 -14.93 9.71 34.91
C GLN A 447 -14.28 8.59 35.74
N ALA A 448 -13.07 8.14 35.36
CA ALA A 448 -12.37 7.05 36.05
C ALA A 448 -11.67 7.46 37.36
N GLY A 449 -11.48 8.76 37.61
CA GLY A 449 -10.95 9.27 38.88
C GLY A 449 -9.46 8.95 39.13
N GLY A 450 -9.07 8.86 40.41
CA GLY A 450 -7.65 8.79 40.83
C GLY A 450 -6.89 7.54 40.40
N GLU A 451 -7.58 6.45 40.06
CA GLU A 451 -6.97 5.17 39.65
C GLU A 451 -6.76 5.05 38.14
N ALA A 452 -7.25 6.02 37.36
CA ALA A 452 -7.30 5.97 35.91
C ALA A 452 -5.91 5.73 35.26
N TRP A 453 -4.86 6.38 35.79
CA TRP A 453 -3.49 6.20 35.30
C TRP A 453 -2.97 4.78 35.53
N GLY A 454 -3.20 4.22 36.72
CA GLY A 454 -2.79 2.85 37.05
C GLY A 454 -3.47 1.83 36.14
N ALA A 455 -4.78 1.99 35.90
CA ALA A 455 -5.53 1.15 34.98
C ALA A 455 -5.01 1.23 33.53
N MET A 456 -4.68 2.43 33.05
CA MET A 456 -4.09 2.63 31.71
C MET A 456 -2.75 1.91 31.55
N PHE A 457 -1.84 2.06 32.51
CA PHE A 457 -0.54 1.39 32.48
C PHE A 457 -0.70 -0.14 32.55
N ALA A 458 -1.53 -0.65 33.46
CA ALA A 458 -1.82 -2.07 33.57
C ALA A 458 -2.36 -2.63 32.25
N LYS A 459 -3.29 -1.91 31.61
CA LYS A 459 -3.82 -2.29 30.30
C LYS A 459 -2.74 -2.31 29.21
N ARG A 460 -1.85 -1.33 29.15
CA ARG A 460 -0.73 -1.32 28.19
C ARG A 460 0.21 -2.52 28.38
N ILE A 461 0.45 -2.93 29.63
CA ILE A 461 1.27 -4.11 29.95
C ILE A 461 0.57 -5.39 29.53
N SER A 462 -0.72 -5.56 29.83
CA SER A 462 -1.48 -6.77 29.50
C SER A 462 -1.58 -7.05 27.99
N TYR A 463 -1.45 -6.01 27.15
CA TYR A 463 -1.56 -6.10 25.68
C TYR A 463 -0.19 -5.95 25.00
N LEU A 464 0.91 -6.00 25.76
CA LEU A 464 2.26 -5.73 25.28
C LEU A 464 2.72 -6.69 24.17
N LEU A 465 2.21 -7.92 24.15
CA LEU A 465 2.59 -8.93 23.17
C LEU A 465 2.42 -8.44 21.73
N THR A 466 1.30 -7.77 21.43
CA THR A 466 1.04 -7.22 20.09
C THR A 466 2.15 -6.25 19.70
N THR A 467 2.47 -5.29 20.57
CA THR A 467 3.51 -4.30 20.34
C THR A 467 4.89 -4.95 20.15
N VAL A 468 5.23 -5.94 20.98
CA VAL A 468 6.50 -6.66 20.88
C VAL A 468 6.62 -7.42 19.55
N LEU A 469 5.56 -8.10 19.11
CA LEU A 469 5.54 -8.81 17.84
C LEU A 469 5.70 -7.87 16.65
N LEU A 470 4.99 -6.74 16.65
CA LEU A 470 5.10 -5.73 15.60
C LEU A 470 6.49 -5.08 15.56
N LEU A 471 7.06 -4.75 16.73
CA LEU A 471 8.43 -4.25 16.82
C LEU A 471 9.42 -5.28 16.30
N ALA A 472 9.34 -6.54 16.74
CA ALA A 472 10.20 -7.61 16.24
C ALA A 472 10.12 -7.74 14.71
N GLY A 473 8.92 -7.59 14.13
CA GLY A 473 8.71 -7.52 12.69
C GLY A 473 9.48 -6.37 12.03
N VAL A 474 9.36 -5.15 12.56
CA VAL A 474 10.11 -3.97 12.06
C VAL A 474 11.62 -4.21 12.11
N PHE A 475 12.13 -4.77 13.21
CA PHE A 475 13.55 -5.09 13.37
C PHE A 475 14.04 -6.05 12.27
N VAL A 476 13.30 -7.14 12.02
CA VAL A 476 13.64 -8.13 10.99
C VAL A 476 13.56 -7.52 9.59
N ILE A 477 12.51 -6.74 9.31
CA ILE A 477 12.34 -6.05 8.02
C ILE A 477 13.53 -5.13 7.75
N ALA A 478 13.88 -4.25 8.69
CA ALA A 478 15.00 -3.32 8.52
C ALA A 478 16.34 -4.06 8.41
N ALA A 479 16.58 -5.08 9.24
CA ALA A 479 17.80 -5.88 9.18
C ALA A 479 17.97 -6.61 7.84
N ARG A 480 16.85 -7.06 7.25
CA ARG A 480 16.83 -7.76 5.96
C ARG A 480 16.96 -6.80 4.78
N LEU A 481 16.21 -5.70 4.79
CA LEU A 481 16.15 -4.71 3.71
C LEU A 481 17.50 -4.00 3.53
N PHE A 482 18.14 -3.64 4.64
CA PHE A 482 19.46 -2.98 4.67
C PHE A 482 20.60 -3.96 4.97
N GLY A 483 20.45 -5.21 4.53
CA GLY A 483 21.39 -6.31 4.77
C GLY A 483 22.79 -6.06 4.21
N ARG A 484 23.77 -6.78 4.75
CA ARG A 484 25.17 -6.74 4.31
C ARG A 484 25.32 -7.38 2.92
N PRO A 485 26.33 -6.98 2.14
CA PRO A 485 26.66 -7.67 0.91
C PRO A 485 26.90 -9.16 1.17
N ASP A 486 26.46 -10.02 0.24
CA ASP A 486 26.77 -11.44 0.29
C ASP A 486 28.28 -11.70 0.05
N ALA A 487 28.70 -12.97 0.10
CA ALA A 487 30.11 -13.36 -0.09
C ALA A 487 30.72 -12.88 -1.43
N ASN A 488 29.88 -12.51 -2.41
CA ASN A 488 30.29 -11.96 -3.70
C ASN A 488 30.24 -10.42 -3.75
N GLY A 489 30.06 -9.76 -2.61
CA GLY A 489 29.98 -8.30 -2.51
C GLY A 489 28.67 -7.72 -3.05
N VAL A 490 27.61 -8.52 -3.24
CA VAL A 490 26.33 -8.06 -3.81
C VAL A 490 25.32 -7.82 -2.69
N LEU A 491 24.75 -6.62 -2.65
CA LEU A 491 23.70 -6.28 -1.70
C LEU A 491 22.40 -7.05 -2.00
N PRO A 492 21.57 -7.37 -0.98
CA PRO A 492 20.29 -8.06 -1.17
C PRO A 492 19.38 -7.40 -2.23
N LEU A 493 19.39 -6.07 -2.32
CA LEU A 493 18.61 -5.29 -3.29
C LEU A 493 19.10 -5.45 -4.75
N HIS A 494 20.35 -5.86 -4.96
CA HIS A 494 20.95 -6.05 -6.29
C HIS A 494 20.78 -7.48 -6.82
N ALA A 495 20.13 -8.38 -6.09
CA ALA A 495 19.73 -9.69 -6.63
C ALA A 495 18.82 -9.55 -7.86
N ALA A 496 18.07 -8.45 -7.95
CA ALA A 496 17.29 -8.06 -9.13
C ALA A 496 18.17 -7.84 -10.38
N ASP A 497 19.40 -7.35 -10.25
CA ASP A 497 20.33 -7.19 -11.38
C ASP A 497 20.82 -8.55 -11.92
N ARG A 498 20.96 -9.57 -11.05
CA ARG A 498 21.25 -10.96 -11.53
C ARG A 498 20.09 -11.52 -12.35
N LEU A 499 18.86 -11.24 -11.93
CA LEU A 499 17.65 -11.69 -12.64
C LEU A 499 17.49 -10.99 -13.99
N ARG A 500 17.80 -9.69 -14.06
CA ARG A 500 17.88 -8.93 -15.34
C ARG A 500 18.93 -9.51 -16.29
N ALA A 501 20.11 -9.85 -15.79
CA ALA A 501 21.17 -10.46 -16.59
C ALA A 501 20.79 -11.86 -17.14
N VAL A 502 20.00 -12.65 -16.39
CA VAL A 502 19.48 -13.95 -16.85
C VAL A 502 18.41 -13.77 -17.92
N ASP A 503 17.52 -12.79 -17.76
CA ASP A 503 16.47 -12.53 -18.75
C ASP A 503 17.04 -11.95 -20.06
N ASP A 504 18.06 -11.08 -19.97
CA ASP A 504 18.81 -10.60 -21.14
C ASP A 504 19.53 -11.74 -21.88
N ARG A 505 20.12 -12.69 -21.14
CA ARG A 505 20.73 -13.90 -21.74
C ARG A 505 19.69 -14.81 -22.40
N ARG A 506 18.52 -15.00 -21.77
CA ARG A 506 17.42 -15.77 -22.36
C ARG A 506 16.84 -15.10 -23.60
N ARG A 507 16.71 -13.77 -23.61
CA ARG A 507 16.28 -12.98 -24.77
C ARG A 507 17.30 -13.00 -25.89
N ALA A 508 18.60 -12.91 -25.56
CA ALA A 508 19.68 -13.06 -26.53
C ALA A 508 19.66 -14.47 -27.15
N ALA A 509 19.46 -15.52 -26.33
CA ALA A 509 19.33 -16.90 -26.81
C ALA A 509 18.07 -17.10 -27.67
N ALA A 510 16.94 -16.49 -27.32
CA ALA A 510 15.72 -16.54 -28.12
C ALA A 510 15.86 -15.81 -29.46
N ARG A 511 16.55 -14.65 -29.49
CA ARG A 511 16.89 -13.94 -30.73
C ARG A 511 17.86 -14.72 -31.61
N ALA A 512 18.84 -15.39 -31.01
CA ALA A 512 19.75 -16.29 -31.70
C ALA A 512 19.02 -17.51 -32.30
N ARG A 513 18.06 -18.10 -31.57
CA ARG A 513 17.22 -19.20 -32.05
C ARG A 513 16.24 -18.78 -33.15
N ALA A 514 15.82 -17.51 -33.18
CA ALA A 514 14.94 -16.97 -34.21
C ALA A 514 15.68 -16.48 -35.48
N GLY A 515 16.99 -16.76 -35.62
CA GLY A 515 17.77 -16.40 -36.81
C GLY A 515 18.05 -14.89 -37.00
N LEU A 516 17.68 -14.06 -36.03
CA LEU A 516 17.90 -12.60 -36.05
C LEU A 516 19.29 -12.25 -35.53
N CYS A 517 20.34 -12.75 -36.19
CA CYS A 517 21.71 -12.31 -35.96
C CYS A 517 21.97 -11.04 -36.79
N LEU A 518 21.87 -9.86 -36.16
CA LEU A 518 22.52 -8.66 -36.69
C LEU A 518 24.04 -8.80 -36.55
N PRO A 519 24.85 -8.38 -37.55
CA PRO A 519 26.29 -8.55 -37.49
C PRO A 519 26.90 -7.74 -36.35
N ALA A 520 27.77 -8.39 -35.59
CA ALA A 520 28.47 -7.82 -34.45
C ALA A 520 29.28 -6.58 -34.89
N ARG A 521 28.81 -5.38 -34.53
CA ARG A 521 29.69 -4.21 -34.49
C ARG A 521 30.75 -4.47 -33.42
N ARG A 522 32.01 -4.52 -33.86
CA ARG A 522 33.21 -4.68 -33.02
C ARG A 522 33.11 -3.80 -31.77
N LEU A 523 33.07 -4.44 -30.61
CA LEU A 523 33.31 -3.80 -29.31
C LEU A 523 34.74 -3.23 -29.33
N ARG A 524 34.86 -1.91 -29.52
CA ARG A 524 36.10 -1.18 -29.22
C ARG A 524 36.34 -1.31 -27.71
N LYS A 525 37.51 -1.83 -27.32
CA LYS A 525 37.98 -1.83 -25.93
C LYS A 525 37.99 -0.38 -25.40
N PRO A 526 37.69 -0.14 -24.11
CA PRO A 526 37.84 1.19 -23.52
C PRO A 526 39.32 1.56 -23.49
N HIS A 527 39.65 2.76 -23.99
CA HIS A 527 40.96 3.37 -23.81
C HIS A 527 41.17 3.66 -22.32
N GLU A 528 42.25 3.10 -21.76
CA GLU A 528 42.86 3.61 -20.53
C GLU A 528 43.50 4.97 -20.84
N HIS A 529 42.92 6.05 -20.33
CA HIS A 529 43.62 7.32 -20.24
C HIS A 529 44.49 7.29 -18.99
N GLY A 530 45.76 6.91 -19.17
CA GLY A 530 46.83 7.23 -18.25
C GLY A 530 47.14 8.72 -18.35
N VAL A 531 46.92 9.45 -17.25
CA VAL A 531 47.61 10.71 -16.97
C VAL A 531 48.86 10.32 -16.20
N GLN A 532 50.00 10.25 -16.88
CA GLN A 532 51.31 10.29 -16.24
C GLN A 532 52.13 11.41 -16.85
N VAL A 533 52.62 12.21 -15.92
CA VAL A 533 53.32 13.49 -16.03
C VAL A 533 54.66 13.32 -16.76
N LEU A 534 55.03 14.37 -17.51
CA LEU A 534 56.36 14.62 -18.09
C LEU A 534 57.50 14.21 -17.15
N LEU A 535 58.54 13.59 -17.70
CA LEU A 535 59.95 14.00 -17.48
C LEU A 535 60.87 13.26 -18.49
N SER A 536 61.44 14.07 -19.39
CA SER A 536 62.80 14.03 -19.95
C SER A 536 63.49 12.69 -20.25
N GLY A 537 63.98 12.57 -21.50
CA GLY A 537 65.40 12.25 -21.70
C GLY A 537 65.73 10.98 -22.48
N VAL A 538 66.13 11.16 -23.74
CA VAL A 538 67.31 10.57 -24.41
C VAL A 538 67.53 9.04 -24.33
N GLY A 539 67.61 8.41 -25.51
CA GLY A 539 68.73 7.48 -25.79
C GLY A 539 68.41 6.02 -26.13
N ALA A 540 68.46 5.73 -27.44
CA ALA A 540 69.22 4.63 -28.06
C ALA A 540 69.07 3.14 -27.63
N ALA A 541 68.63 2.35 -28.62
CA ALA A 541 69.29 1.16 -29.20
C ALA A 541 69.71 -0.07 -28.35
N GLY A 542 69.39 -1.27 -28.87
CA GLY A 542 70.04 -2.56 -28.56
C GLY A 542 69.04 -3.73 -28.53
N ARG A 543 68.77 -4.41 -29.65
CA ARG A 543 69.36 -5.68 -30.13
C ARG A 543 69.37 -6.85 -29.11
N SER A 544 68.70 -7.93 -29.55
CA SER A 544 69.06 -9.37 -29.47
C SER A 544 69.35 -9.97 -28.08
N ASP A 545 69.04 -11.21 -27.73
CA ASP A 545 68.99 -12.43 -28.49
C ASP A 545 68.19 -13.52 -27.74
N ARG A 546 67.96 -14.61 -28.47
CA ARG A 546 67.37 -15.90 -28.07
C ARG A 546 68.04 -16.55 -26.84
N VAL A 547 67.31 -17.47 -26.19
CA VAL A 547 67.65 -18.91 -25.94
C VAL A 547 66.72 -19.40 -24.80
N ARG A 548 65.69 -20.23 -25.07
CA ARG A 548 65.62 -21.71 -25.10
C ARG A 548 65.81 -22.44 -23.75
N ARG A 549 64.76 -23.22 -23.40
CA ARG A 549 64.73 -24.49 -22.62
C ARG A 549 65.08 -24.38 -21.12
N MET A 550 64.62 -25.21 -20.19
CA MET A 550 63.72 -26.37 -20.13
C MET A 550 63.44 -26.63 -18.64
N ASP A 551 62.25 -27.14 -18.34
CA ASP A 551 61.94 -28.14 -17.30
C ASP A 551 62.22 -27.87 -15.81
N GLY A 552 61.27 -28.32 -14.97
CA GLY A 552 61.53 -28.58 -13.55
C GLY A 552 60.30 -28.56 -12.65
N ARG A 553 59.63 -29.71 -12.59
CA ARG A 553 58.68 -30.16 -11.56
C ARG A 553 59.06 -29.78 -10.11
N GLY A 554 58.06 -29.66 -9.25
CA GLY A 554 58.18 -29.87 -7.79
C GLY A 554 57.16 -29.06 -7.00
N TRP A 555 55.93 -29.56 -6.77
CA TRP A 555 55.48 -30.21 -5.53
C TRP A 555 55.47 -29.34 -4.25
N ARG A 556 54.23 -29.10 -3.80
CA ARG A 556 53.70 -29.01 -2.42
C ARG A 556 54.19 -27.91 -1.46
N GLY A 557 53.18 -27.19 -0.96
CA GLY A 557 53.12 -26.41 0.26
C GLY A 557 51.69 -25.94 0.42
#